data_AF-A0A6P0BJT4-F1
#
_entry.id   AF-A0A6P0BJT4-F1
#
_cell.length_a   1.000
_cell.length_b   1.000
_cell.length_c   1.000
_cell.angle_alpha   90.00
_cell.angle_beta   90.00
_cell.angle_gamma   90.00
#
_symmetry.space_group_name_H-M   'P 1'
#
loop_
_entity.id
_entity.type
_entity.pdbx_description
1 polymer ?
#
loop_
_entity_poly.entity_id
_entity_poly.type
_entity_poly.pdbx_seq_one_letter_code
_entity_poly.pdbx_strand_id
1 'polypeptide(L)'
;MRFLAVVMTGLSLVAPAAHAFALLNKIGMAKADYFIAQQAYAGWWIVGLLLPLALLANIGNAVALRADGTAMGLSVAAAALIALNLVIFMVFTQPANAATENWAVQPENWESLRTRWEYSRAVNAVVTFLAFCCATLASLR
;
A
#
# COMPACT_ATOMS: atom_id res chain seq x y z
N MET A 1 6.90 21.13 -0.21
CA MET A 1 6.50 19.86 -0.86
C MET A 1 7.20 18.64 -0.28
N ARG A 2 8.52 18.67 -0.05
CA ARG A 2 9.31 17.55 0.50
C ARG A 2 8.71 16.87 1.73
N PHE A 3 8.45 17.63 2.80
CA PHE A 3 7.85 17.11 4.03
C PHE A 3 6.51 16.42 3.78
N LEU A 4 5.62 17.06 3.01
CA LEU A 4 4.32 16.49 2.66
C LEU A 4 4.48 15.17 1.86
N ALA A 5 5.38 15.13 0.88
CA ALA A 5 5.65 13.92 0.12
C ALA A 5 6.13 12.77 1.02
N VAL A 6 7.05 13.05 1.96
CA VAL A 6 7.55 12.05 2.92
C VAL A 6 6.43 11.55 3.84
N VAL A 7 5.68 12.46 4.46
CA VAL A 7 4.62 12.10 5.41
C VAL A 7 3.50 11.32 4.73
N MET A 8 3.03 11.76 3.56
CA MET A 8 1.94 11.07 2.86
C MET A 8 2.37 9.67 2.36
N THR A 9 3.60 9.53 1.86
CA THR A 9 4.13 8.21 1.48
C THR A 9 4.32 7.31 2.71
N GLY A 10 4.82 7.86 3.82
CA GLY A 10 5.01 7.11 5.07
C GLY A 10 3.69 6.62 5.67
N LEU A 11 2.66 7.46 5.72
CA LEU A 11 1.33 7.06 6.20
C LEU A 11 0.69 6.01 5.27
N SER A 12 0.95 6.08 3.97
CA SER A 12 0.50 5.09 2.98
C SER A 12 1.13 3.71 3.17
N LEU A 13 2.27 3.60 3.85
CA LEU A 13 2.95 2.33 4.15
C LEU A 13 2.30 1.57 5.31
N VAL A 14 1.63 2.27 6.24
CA VAL A 14 1.16 1.70 7.51
C VAL A 14 0.27 0.48 7.29
N ALA A 15 -0.76 0.61 6.46
CA ALA A 15 -1.71 -0.46 6.20
C ALA A 15 -1.09 -1.69 5.51
N PRO A 16 -0.35 -1.58 4.39
CA PRO A 16 0.28 -2.76 3.80
C PRO A 16 1.36 -3.38 4.69
N ALA A 17 2.13 -2.57 5.43
CA ALA A 17 3.14 -3.08 6.37
C ALA A 17 2.51 -3.90 7.51
N ALA A 18 1.41 -3.43 8.10
CA ALA A 18 0.69 -4.18 9.14
C ALA A 18 0.26 -5.59 8.64
N HIS A 19 -0.25 -5.67 7.41
CA HIS A 19 -0.59 -6.94 6.79
C HIS A 19 0.63 -7.83 6.53
N ALA A 20 1.72 -7.25 6.03
CA ALA A 20 2.96 -7.99 5.79
C ALA A 20 3.51 -8.60 7.08
N PHE A 21 3.52 -7.85 8.19
CA PHE A 21 3.98 -8.35 9.50
C PHE A 21 3.06 -9.41 10.09
N ALA A 22 1.75 -9.35 9.80
CA ALA A 22 0.79 -10.35 10.25
C ALA A 22 0.72 -11.59 9.34
N LEU A 23 1.33 -11.55 8.15
CA LEU A 23 1.14 -12.56 7.08
C LEU A 23 1.39 -13.98 7.57
N LEU A 24 2.56 -14.25 8.15
CA LEU A 24 2.95 -15.61 8.55
C LEU A 24 2.03 -16.19 9.62
N ASN A 25 1.46 -15.32 10.47
CA ASN A 25 0.51 -15.74 11.50
C ASN A 25 -0.89 -16.00 10.92
N LYS A 26 -1.26 -15.38 9.80
CA LYS A 26 -2.61 -15.42 9.22
C LYS A 26 -2.78 -16.41 8.07
N ILE A 27 -1.74 -16.63 7.28
CA ILE A 27 -1.85 -17.34 5.99
C ILE A 27 -2.22 -18.82 6.15
N GLY A 28 -1.92 -19.42 7.30
CA GLY A 28 -2.25 -20.82 7.63
C GLY A 28 -3.48 -20.99 8.53
N MET A 29 -4.16 -19.91 8.94
CA MET A 29 -5.30 -20.00 9.86
C MET A 29 -6.47 -20.77 9.25
N ALA A 30 -7.22 -21.46 10.12
CA ALA A 30 -8.53 -21.99 9.75
C ALA A 30 -9.49 -20.85 9.40
N LYS A 31 -10.55 -21.16 8.63
CA LYS A 31 -11.51 -20.16 8.13
C LYS A 31 -12.04 -19.26 9.26
N ALA A 32 -12.58 -19.85 10.33
CA ALA A 32 -13.14 -19.08 11.44
C ALA A 32 -12.12 -18.12 12.07
N ASP A 33 -10.92 -18.61 12.37
CA ASP A 33 -9.86 -17.81 12.99
C ASP A 33 -9.37 -16.67 12.10
N TYR A 34 -9.21 -16.95 10.79
CA TYR A 34 -8.79 -15.94 9.82
C TYR A 34 -9.80 -14.78 9.76
N PHE A 35 -11.10 -15.09 9.67
CA PHE A 35 -12.14 -14.06 9.60
C PHE A 35 -12.28 -13.30 10.93
N ILE A 36 -12.07 -13.94 12.08
CA ILE A 36 -11.98 -13.24 13.38
C ILE A 36 -10.78 -12.28 13.38
N ALA A 37 -9.59 -12.75 13.01
CA ALA A 37 -8.39 -11.91 12.95
C ALA A 37 -8.55 -10.75 11.95
N GLN A 38 -9.31 -10.94 10.88
CA GLN A 38 -9.53 -9.93 9.86
C GLN A 38 -10.42 -8.78 10.33
N GLN A 39 -11.29 -8.99 11.33
CA GLN A 39 -12.12 -7.92 11.90
C GLN A 39 -11.30 -6.80 12.53
N ALA A 40 -10.05 -7.06 12.94
CA ALA A 40 -9.13 -6.04 13.42
C ALA A 40 -8.85 -4.93 12.38
N TYR A 41 -9.09 -5.21 11.10
CA TYR A 41 -8.89 -4.30 9.98
C TYR A 41 -10.20 -3.72 9.42
N ALA A 42 -11.34 -3.93 10.11
CA ALA A 42 -12.62 -3.37 9.69
C ALA A 42 -12.53 -1.84 9.55
N GLY A 43 -13.02 -1.32 8.41
CA GLY A 43 -13.00 0.12 8.13
C GLY A 43 -11.67 0.69 7.61
N TRP A 44 -10.60 -0.11 7.54
CA TRP A 44 -9.28 0.37 7.09
C TRP A 44 -9.21 0.76 5.61
N TRP A 45 -10.26 0.53 4.83
CA TRP A 45 -10.36 1.02 3.45
C TRP A 45 -10.12 2.54 3.34
N ILE A 46 -10.48 3.30 4.38
CA ILE A 46 -10.25 4.76 4.44
C ILE A 46 -8.75 5.12 4.42
N VAL A 47 -7.89 4.27 4.99
CA VAL A 47 -6.43 4.45 4.97
C VAL A 47 -5.89 4.36 3.55
N GLY A 48 -6.56 3.59 2.67
CA GLY A 48 -6.24 3.51 1.25
C GLY A 48 -6.37 4.86 0.51
N LEU A 49 -7.13 5.82 1.04
CA LEU A 49 -7.24 7.16 0.45
C LEU A 49 -5.95 7.98 0.57
N LEU A 50 -5.00 7.58 1.42
CA LEU A 50 -3.69 8.22 1.52
C LEU A 50 -2.82 7.97 0.29
N LEU A 51 -3.03 6.85 -0.41
CA LEU A 51 -2.25 6.46 -1.58
C LEU A 51 -2.35 7.46 -2.76
N PRO A 52 -3.54 7.88 -3.22
CA PRO A 52 -3.65 8.91 -4.25
C PRO A 52 -3.09 10.26 -3.80
N LEU A 53 -3.21 10.60 -2.52
CA LEU A 53 -2.62 11.83 -1.99
C LEU A 53 -1.09 11.77 -1.99
N ALA A 54 -0.49 10.62 -1.63
CA ALA A 54 0.94 10.40 -1.72
C ALA A 54 1.44 10.49 -3.17
N LEU A 55 0.68 9.94 -4.13
CA LEU A 55 1.00 10.06 -5.56
C LEU A 55 1.08 11.53 -5.99
N LEU A 56 0.02 12.30 -5.72
CA LEU A 56 -0.04 13.72 -6.04
C LEU A 56 1.07 14.53 -5.35
N ALA A 57 1.37 14.20 -4.09
CA ALA A 57 2.45 14.85 -3.35
C ALA A 57 3.83 14.63 -3.98
N ASN A 58 4.12 13.42 -4.46
CA ASN A 58 5.41 13.10 -5.11
C ASN A 58 5.51 13.68 -6.53
N ILE A 59 4.41 13.73 -7.29
CA ILE A 59 4.36 14.45 -8.57
C ILE A 59 4.64 15.95 -8.35
N GLY A 60 3.95 16.56 -7.38
CA GLY A 60 4.16 17.96 -7.02
C GLY A 60 5.59 18.22 -6.53
N ASN A 61 6.18 17.27 -5.79
CA ASN A 61 7.56 17.37 -5.33
C ASN A 61 8.56 17.29 -6.50
N ALA A 62 8.33 16.41 -7.48
CA ALA A 62 9.16 16.34 -8.69
C ALA A 62 9.16 17.67 -9.47
N VAL A 63 7.97 18.27 -9.67
CA VAL A 63 7.84 19.58 -10.35
C VAL A 63 8.53 20.69 -9.56
N ALA A 64 8.41 20.68 -8.23
CA ALA A 64 9.04 21.66 -7.36
C ALA A 64 10.58 21.55 -7.37
N LEU A 65 11.12 20.34 -7.53
CA LEU A 65 12.55 20.05 -7.49
C LEU A 65 13.19 19.94 -8.89
N ARG A 66 12.51 20.39 -9.95
CA ARG A 66 12.99 20.28 -11.34
C ARG A 66 14.38 20.88 -11.63
N ALA A 67 14.87 21.79 -10.78
CA ALA A 67 16.20 22.37 -10.89
C ALA A 67 17.31 21.45 -10.30
N ASP A 68 16.94 20.53 -9.41
CA ASP A 68 17.82 19.47 -8.90
C ASP A 68 17.41 18.14 -9.57
N GLY A 69 18.14 17.78 -10.63
CA GLY A 69 17.84 16.58 -11.40
C GLY A 69 17.82 15.29 -10.57
N THR A 70 18.64 15.20 -9.51
CA THR A 70 18.66 14.00 -8.66
C THR A 70 17.43 13.95 -7.76
N ALA A 71 17.11 15.06 -7.08
CA ALA A 71 15.95 15.10 -6.20
C ALA A 71 14.62 15.00 -6.98
N MET A 72 14.56 15.55 -8.20
CA MET A 72 13.46 15.33 -9.14
C MET A 72 13.34 13.85 -9.51
N GLY A 73 14.44 13.21 -9.93
CA GLY A 73 14.45 11.80 -10.33
C GLY A 73 13.98 10.87 -9.21
N LEU A 74 14.42 11.10 -7.97
CA LEU A 74 13.96 10.35 -6.79
C LEU A 74 12.46 10.57 -6.51
N SER A 75 11.95 11.78 -6.70
CA SER A 75 10.51 12.07 -6.54
C SER A 75 9.67 11.39 -7.63
N VAL A 76 10.16 11.34 -8.87
CA VAL A 76 9.54 10.58 -9.97
C VAL A 76 9.54 9.09 -9.67
N ALA A 77 10.65 8.54 -9.20
CA ALA A 77 10.73 7.13 -8.82
C ALA A 77 9.74 6.78 -7.69
N ALA A 78 9.62 7.64 -6.67
CA ALA A 78 8.61 7.47 -5.62
C ALA A 78 7.18 7.48 -6.18
N ALA A 79 6.85 8.43 -7.06
CA ALA A 79 5.54 8.49 -7.71
C ALA A 79 5.25 7.23 -8.56
N ALA A 80 6.24 6.73 -9.32
CA ALA A 80 6.10 5.53 -10.12
C ALA A 80 5.86 4.27 -9.27
N LEU A 81 6.56 4.13 -8.14
CA LEU A 81 6.34 3.03 -7.19
C LEU A 81 4.96 3.11 -6.54
N ILE A 82 4.46 4.29 -6.20
CA ILE A 82 3.08 4.47 -5.70
C ILE A 82 2.07 4.09 -6.78
N ALA A 83 2.31 4.46 -8.03
CA ALA A 83 1.45 4.04 -9.15
C ALA A 83 1.47 2.52 -9.34
N LEU A 84 2.64 1.87 -9.21
CA LEU A 84 2.75 0.41 -9.22
C LEU A 84 1.93 -0.23 -8.09
N ASN A 85 1.97 0.32 -6.88
CA ASN A 85 1.12 -0.15 -5.79
C ASN A 85 -0.37 -0.07 -6.15
N LEU A 86 -0.84 1.04 -6.72
CA LEU A 86 -2.23 1.18 -7.19
C LEU A 86 -2.59 0.09 -8.21
N VAL A 87 -1.69 -0.21 -9.15
CA VAL A 87 -1.92 -1.29 -10.13
C VAL A 87 -2.04 -2.65 -9.43
N ILE A 88 -1.11 -2.98 -8.53
CA ILE A 88 -1.17 -4.23 -7.76
C ILE A 88 -2.46 -4.31 -6.94
N PHE A 89 -2.85 -3.21 -6.31
CA PHE A 89 -4.09 -3.13 -5.55
C PHE A 89 -5.31 -3.42 -6.44
N MET A 90 -5.43 -2.74 -7.59
CA MET A 90 -6.57 -2.91 -8.49
C MET A 90 -6.64 -4.32 -9.08
N VAL A 91 -5.50 -4.94 -9.38
CA VAL A 91 -5.45 -6.26 -10.03
C VAL A 91 -5.63 -7.41 -9.04
N PHE A 92 -5.05 -7.30 -7.83
CA PHE A 92 -4.97 -8.43 -6.90
C PHE A 92 -5.70 -8.21 -5.57
N THR A 93 -5.69 -7.00 -5.01
CA THR A 93 -6.30 -6.71 -3.70
C THR A 93 -7.78 -6.37 -3.82
N GLN A 94 -8.18 -5.54 -4.78
CA GLN A 94 -9.56 -5.09 -4.94
C GLN A 94 -10.49 -6.26 -5.23
N PRO A 95 -10.23 -7.17 -6.19
CA PRO A 95 -11.15 -8.27 -6.48
C PRO A 95 -11.41 -9.14 -5.24
N ALA A 96 -10.35 -9.33 -4.44
CA ALA A 96 -10.33 -9.67 -3.02
C ALA A 96 -11.48 -9.08 -2.20
N ASN A 97 -11.39 -7.77 -2.03
CA ASN A 97 -12.32 -6.96 -1.26
C ASN A 97 -13.74 -6.99 -1.83
N ALA A 98 -13.91 -6.94 -3.15
CA ALA A 98 -15.24 -6.96 -3.77
C ALA A 98 -15.96 -8.29 -3.51
N ALA A 99 -15.28 -9.43 -3.74
CA ALA A 99 -15.89 -10.75 -3.57
C ALA A 99 -16.22 -11.11 -2.11
N THR A 100 -15.56 -10.44 -1.16
CA THR A 100 -15.72 -10.70 0.28
C THR A 100 -16.43 -9.58 1.02
N GLU A 101 -16.87 -8.53 0.33
CA GLU A 101 -17.36 -7.28 0.94
C GLU A 101 -16.42 -6.75 2.04
N ASN A 102 -15.14 -6.61 1.70
CA ASN A 102 -14.04 -6.31 2.62
C ASN A 102 -13.95 -7.32 3.78
N TRP A 103 -14.01 -8.61 3.43
CA TRP A 103 -13.93 -9.72 4.38
C TRP A 103 -15.09 -9.83 5.38
N ALA A 104 -16.25 -9.22 5.09
CA ALA A 104 -17.49 -9.41 5.83
C ALA A 104 -18.22 -10.71 5.43
N VAL A 105 -18.06 -11.14 4.18
CA VAL A 105 -18.69 -12.34 3.60
C VAL A 105 -17.65 -13.44 3.38
N GLN A 106 -18.07 -14.69 3.55
CA GLN A 106 -17.21 -15.87 3.54
C GLN A 106 -17.47 -16.82 2.34
N PRO A 107 -17.11 -16.44 1.11
CA PRO A 107 -17.38 -17.24 -0.09
C PRO A 107 -16.68 -18.60 -0.06
N GLU A 108 -17.10 -19.53 -0.92
CA GLU A 108 -16.52 -20.88 -1.00
C GLU A 108 -15.04 -20.85 -1.35
N ASN A 109 -14.63 -19.98 -2.26
CA ASN A 109 -13.24 -19.84 -2.73
C ASN A 109 -12.35 -18.95 -1.84
N TRP A 110 -12.73 -18.71 -0.58
CA TRP A 110 -12.05 -17.75 0.32
C TRP A 110 -10.54 -17.99 0.47
N GLU A 111 -10.05 -19.23 0.41
CA GLU A 111 -8.61 -19.54 0.58
C GLU A 111 -7.76 -18.98 -0.56
N SER A 112 -8.27 -19.11 -1.80
CA SER A 112 -7.63 -18.55 -2.98
C SER A 112 -7.62 -17.02 -2.92
N LEU A 113 -8.75 -16.44 -2.51
CA LEU A 113 -8.87 -15.00 -2.28
C LEU A 113 -7.90 -14.52 -1.19
N ARG A 114 -7.78 -15.25 -0.07
CA ARG A 114 -6.86 -14.92 1.04
C ARG A 114 -5.43 -14.89 0.54
N THR A 115 -5.04 -15.96 -0.15
CA THR A 115 -3.69 -16.11 -0.66
C THR A 115 -3.33 -14.93 -1.55
N ARG A 116 -4.13 -14.68 -2.59
CA ARG A 116 -3.88 -13.57 -3.52
C ARG A 116 -3.86 -12.21 -2.80
N TRP A 117 -4.81 -12.00 -1.89
CA TRP A 117 -4.96 -10.75 -1.20
C TRP A 117 -3.81 -10.46 -0.23
N GLU A 118 -3.48 -11.39 0.67
CA GLU A 118 -2.42 -11.20 1.67
C GLU A 118 -1.04 -11.06 1.02
N TYR A 119 -0.72 -11.87 -0.01
CA TYR A 119 0.54 -11.71 -0.73
C TYR A 119 0.60 -10.40 -1.51
N SER A 120 -0.50 -9.95 -2.13
CA SER A 120 -0.53 -8.64 -2.80
C SER A 120 -0.25 -7.48 -1.83
N ARG A 121 -0.77 -7.57 -0.59
CA ARG A 121 -0.51 -6.58 0.47
C ARG A 121 0.95 -6.60 0.91
N ALA A 122 1.56 -7.78 1.02
CA ALA A 122 2.97 -7.92 1.34
C ALA A 122 3.88 -7.33 0.26
N VAL A 123 3.60 -7.60 -1.02
CA VAL A 123 4.32 -6.97 -2.15
C VAL A 123 4.15 -5.45 -2.10
N ASN A 124 2.93 -4.97 -1.88
CA ASN A 124 2.65 -3.54 -1.76
C ASN A 124 3.35 -2.88 -0.57
N ALA A 125 3.63 -3.61 0.52
CA ALA A 125 4.41 -3.09 1.63
C ALA A 125 5.86 -2.79 1.19
N VAL A 126 6.48 -3.72 0.46
CA VAL A 126 7.84 -3.53 -0.07
C VAL A 126 7.88 -2.39 -1.08
N VAL A 127 6.95 -2.36 -2.03
CA VAL A 127 6.88 -1.30 -3.07
C VAL A 127 6.69 0.08 -2.43
N THR A 128 5.78 0.23 -1.47
CA THR A 128 5.57 1.51 -0.79
C THR A 128 6.73 1.88 0.12
N PHE A 129 7.41 0.91 0.74
CA PHE A 129 8.62 1.18 1.52
C PHE A 129 9.74 1.75 0.65
N LEU A 130 9.95 1.17 -0.55
CA LEU A 130 10.89 1.72 -1.52
C LEU A 130 10.49 3.14 -1.96
N ALA A 131 9.20 3.39 -2.18
CA ALA A 131 8.70 4.73 -2.48
C ALA A 131 9.00 5.73 -1.34
N PHE A 132 8.82 5.29 -0.09
CA PHE A 132 9.14 6.07 1.10
C PHE A 132 10.64 6.39 1.19
N CYS A 133 11.51 5.42 0.92
CA CYS A 133 12.95 5.65 0.85
C CYS A 133 13.31 6.68 -0.22
N CYS A 134 12.75 6.57 -1.44
CA CYS A 134 12.96 7.54 -2.51
C CYS A 134 12.51 8.95 -2.13
N ALA A 135 11.29 9.10 -1.57
CA ALA A 135 10.77 10.38 -1.11
C ALA A 135 11.64 11.00 0.00
N THR A 136 12.12 10.17 0.92
CA THR A 136 13.01 10.60 2.02
C THR A 136 14.36 11.05 1.48
N LEU A 137 15.00 10.27 0.60
CA LEU A 137 16.26 10.67 -0.03
C LEU A 137 16.12 11.96 -0.86
N ALA A 138 15.01 12.14 -1.57
CA ALA A 138 14.71 13.39 -2.29
C ALA A 138 14.60 14.59 -1.35
N SER A 139 14.15 14.38 -0.11
CA SER A 139 13.99 15.45 0.88
C SER A 139 15.32 15.93 1.47
N LEU A 140 16.31 15.04 1.53
CA LEU A 140 17.64 15.27 2.10
C LEU A 140 18.63 15.91 1.12
N ARG A 141 18.28 16.01 -0.16
CA ARG A 141 19.11 16.62 -1.21
C ARG A 141 18.93 18.12 -1.30
#